data_AF-A0A518B4T8-F1
#
_entry.id   AF-A0A518B4T8-F1
#
_cell.length_a   1.000
_cell.length_b   1.000
_cell.length_c   1.000
_cell.angle_alpha   90.00
_cell.angle_beta   90.00
_cell.angle_gamma   90.00
#
_symmetry.space_group_name_H-M   'P 1'
#
loop_
_entity.id
_entity.type
_entity.pdbx_description
1 polymer ?
#
loop_
_entity_poly.entity_id
_entity_poly.type
_entity_poly.pdbx_seq_one_letter_code
_entity_poly.pdbx_strand_id
1 'polypeptide(L)'
;MSRYPRRVAAFTLVELLVVIAIIGVLVSLLLPAVQQAREAARKTHCTSNLKQVALALQNYHDSHNLFPYGYRGEPSNVTLRRDTWFHRLLPYVDQTNLFERYVEEDPDYVWQGSADVHGASIPVFMCPSDPSMPAQGGASATRCFQGSYVGLYGKNHITNSASNSTGMFWYHSNAAMRDVVDGISKTILLSEVIARGTPAVSGAWGAGGGYWGSGPHGGGYAFTALEPPNPLLEDVIYTCKSTIWPQAPCRSVVGLSNREIYARSYHPGGVNVALVDGSVHFVGNSTDRDIFHAMGTRAGGEIIDP
;
A
#
# COMPACT_ATOMS: atom_id res chain seq x y z
N MET A 1 -39.11 -42.45 -49.53
CA MET A 1 -38.15 -42.39 -48.40
C MET A 1 -38.86 -41.85 -47.17
N SER A 2 -39.34 -42.73 -46.30
CA SER A 2 -40.11 -42.37 -45.09
C SER A 2 -39.14 -42.06 -43.94
N ARG A 3 -39.18 -40.83 -43.42
CA ARG A 3 -38.43 -40.43 -42.22
C ARG A 3 -39.27 -40.80 -40.99
N TYR A 4 -38.85 -41.80 -40.22
CA TYR A 4 -39.44 -42.07 -38.91
C TYR A 4 -39.14 -40.90 -37.97
N PRO A 5 -40.14 -40.30 -37.29
CA PRO A 5 -39.90 -39.28 -36.28
C PRO A 5 -39.14 -39.92 -35.11
N ARG A 6 -37.95 -39.39 -34.80
CA ARG A 6 -37.21 -39.74 -33.58
C ARG A 6 -38.09 -39.36 -32.38
N ARG A 7 -38.49 -40.35 -31.58
CA ARG A 7 -39.13 -40.10 -30.27
C ARG A 7 -38.11 -39.37 -29.39
N VAL A 8 -38.36 -38.10 -29.11
CA VAL A 8 -37.64 -37.37 -28.07
C VAL A 8 -38.23 -37.82 -26.74
N ALA A 9 -37.42 -38.43 -25.88
CA ALA A 9 -37.84 -38.76 -24.52
C ALA A 9 -38.12 -37.44 -23.78
N ALA A 10 -39.34 -37.27 -23.26
CA ALA A 10 -39.69 -36.13 -22.43
C ALA A 10 -39.15 -36.36 -21.01
N PHE A 11 -38.39 -35.39 -20.49
CA PHE A 11 -37.88 -35.41 -19.12
C PHE A 11 -39.03 -35.31 -18.11
N THR A 12 -38.97 -36.07 -17.02
CA THR A 12 -39.94 -35.95 -15.93
C THR A 12 -39.58 -34.75 -15.03
N LEU A 13 -40.60 -34.12 -14.45
CA LEU A 13 -40.41 -33.00 -13.51
C LEU A 13 -39.50 -33.37 -12.33
N VAL A 14 -39.59 -34.62 -11.88
CA VAL A 14 -38.77 -35.16 -10.77
C VAL A 14 -37.30 -35.23 -11.15
N GLU A 15 -36.96 -35.73 -12.34
CA GLU A 15 -35.56 -35.80 -12.80
C GLU A 15 -34.93 -34.41 -12.90
N LEU A 16 -35.68 -33.42 -13.40
CA LEU A 16 -35.21 -32.04 -13.44
C LEU A 16 -34.96 -31.48 -12.03
N LEU A 17 -35.87 -31.75 -11.09
CA LEU A 17 -35.78 -31.26 -9.71
C LEU A 17 -34.59 -31.86 -8.97
N VAL A 18 -34.30 -33.15 -9.16
CA VAL A 18 -33.12 -33.81 -8.56
C VAL A 18 -31.82 -33.21 -9.09
N VAL A 19 -31.73 -32.96 -10.40
CA VAL A 19 -30.53 -32.39 -11.02
C VAL A 19 -30.26 -30.98 -10.49
N ILE A 20 -31.28 -30.12 -10.41
CA ILE A 20 -31.09 -28.77 -9.84
C ILE A 20 -30.74 -28.82 -8.35
N ALA A 21 -31.26 -29.78 -7.59
CA ALA A 21 -30.92 -29.96 -6.18
C ALA A 21 -29.45 -30.36 -6.00
N ILE A 22 -28.95 -31.30 -6.81
CA ILE A 22 -27.54 -31.72 -6.78
C ILE A 22 -26.63 -30.56 -7.20
N ILE A 23 -26.95 -29.87 -8.30
CA ILE A 23 -26.17 -28.69 -8.74
C ILE A 23 -26.17 -27.61 -7.65
N GLY A 24 -27.31 -27.36 -7.01
CA GLY A 24 -27.44 -26.39 -5.92
C GLY A 24 -26.52 -26.72 -4.73
N VAL A 25 -26.47 -27.99 -4.31
CA VAL A 25 -25.58 -28.45 -3.23
C VAL A 25 -24.10 -28.37 -3.64
N LEU A 26 -23.76 -28.77 -4.87
CA LEU A 26 -22.38 -28.67 -5.36
C LEU A 26 -21.91 -27.22 -5.43
N VAL A 27 -22.73 -26.31 -5.95
CA VAL A 27 -22.40 -24.88 -6.04
C VAL A 27 -22.28 -24.24 -4.66
N SER A 28 -23.16 -24.58 -3.71
CA SER A 28 -23.10 -24.02 -2.36
C SER A 28 -21.84 -24.44 -1.60
N LEU A 29 -21.31 -25.63 -1.86
CA LEU A 29 -20.05 -26.12 -1.28
C LEU A 29 -18.82 -25.58 -2.02
N LEU A 30 -18.89 -25.42 -3.35
CA LEU A 30 -17.74 -24.99 -4.17
C LEU A 30 -17.52 -23.48 -4.15
N LEU A 31 -18.58 -22.66 -4.10
CA LEU A 31 -18.43 -21.20 -4.17
C LEU A 31 -17.61 -20.63 -3.01
N PRO A 32 -17.85 -20.98 -1.72
CA PRO A 32 -17.01 -20.51 -0.63
C PRO A 32 -15.55 -20.96 -0.77
N ALA A 33 -15.32 -22.20 -1.22
CA ALA A 33 -13.99 -22.77 -1.40
C ALA A 33 -13.21 -22.03 -2.51
N VAL A 34 -13.84 -21.73 -3.65
CA VAL A 34 -13.22 -20.98 -4.74
C VAL A 34 -12.85 -19.56 -4.28
N GLN A 35 -13.71 -18.89 -3.49
CA GLN A 35 -13.39 -17.55 -3.00
C GLN A 35 -12.24 -17.56 -1.98
N GLN A 36 -12.21 -18.54 -1.07
CA GLN A 36 -11.10 -18.71 -0.13
C GLN A 36 -9.78 -18.97 -0.86
N ALA A 37 -9.79 -19.85 -1.86
CA ALA A 37 -8.61 -20.14 -2.67
C ALA A 37 -8.11 -18.89 -3.43
N ARG A 38 -9.03 -18.10 -3.99
CA ARG A 38 -8.69 -16.84 -4.67
C ARG A 38 -8.07 -15.83 -3.72
N GLU A 39 -8.61 -15.66 -2.52
CA GLU A 39 -8.03 -14.73 -1.55
C GLU A 39 -6.67 -15.20 -1.04
N ALA A 40 -6.49 -16.49 -0.78
CA ALA A 40 -5.19 -17.04 -0.40
C ALA A 40 -4.12 -16.78 -1.48
N ALA A 41 -4.49 -16.92 -2.76
CA ALA A 41 -3.60 -16.59 -3.88
C ALA A 41 -3.28 -15.09 -3.93
N ARG A 42 -4.28 -14.21 -3.75
CA ARG A 42 -4.05 -12.75 -3.72
C ARG A 42 -3.17 -12.33 -2.55
N LYS A 43 -3.39 -12.88 -1.34
CA LYS A 43 -2.54 -12.65 -0.17
C LYS A 43 -1.09 -13.06 -0.42
N THR A 44 -0.89 -14.22 -1.04
CA THR A 44 0.46 -14.70 -1.41
C THR A 44 1.13 -13.74 -2.40
N HIS A 45 0.36 -13.21 -3.36
CA HIS A 45 0.87 -12.22 -4.30
C HIS A 45 1.21 -10.89 -3.61
N CYS A 46 0.37 -10.37 -2.70
CA CYS A 46 0.70 -9.16 -1.93
C CYS A 46 1.96 -9.36 -1.07
N THR A 47 2.10 -10.53 -0.43
CA THR A 47 3.29 -10.89 0.35
C THR A 47 4.56 -10.91 -0.52
N SER A 48 4.47 -11.50 -1.73
CA SER A 48 5.57 -11.54 -2.69
C SER A 48 5.95 -10.14 -3.20
N ASN A 49 4.96 -9.32 -3.53
CA ASN A 49 5.16 -7.94 -3.97
C ASN A 49 5.83 -7.11 -2.88
N LEU A 50 5.32 -7.18 -1.65
CA LEU A 50 5.90 -6.49 -0.50
C LEU A 50 7.34 -6.96 -0.22
N LYS A 51 7.62 -8.27 -0.35
CA LYS A 51 8.97 -8.82 -0.24
C LYS A 51 9.89 -8.25 -1.32
N GLN A 52 9.45 -8.15 -2.56
CA GLN A 52 10.23 -7.58 -3.66
C GLN A 52 10.55 -6.09 -3.41
N VAL A 53 9.59 -5.30 -2.94
CA VAL A 53 9.83 -3.89 -2.57
C VAL A 53 10.84 -3.79 -1.42
N ALA A 54 10.71 -4.65 -0.40
CA ALA A 54 11.65 -4.69 0.71
C ALA A 54 13.07 -5.06 0.26
N LEU A 55 13.23 -6.06 -0.61
CA LEU A 55 14.51 -6.44 -1.19
C LEU A 55 15.11 -5.32 -2.06
N ALA A 56 14.29 -4.61 -2.83
CA ALA A 56 14.73 -3.46 -3.58
C ALA A 56 15.31 -2.37 -2.65
N LEU A 57 14.71 -2.16 -1.47
CA LEU A 57 15.24 -1.23 -0.47
C LEU A 57 16.56 -1.72 0.14
N GLN A 58 16.73 -3.03 0.32
CA GLN A 58 18.02 -3.62 0.73
C GLN A 58 19.10 -3.35 -0.32
N ASN A 59 18.80 -3.57 -1.60
CA ASN A 59 19.73 -3.33 -2.71
C ASN A 59 20.07 -1.83 -2.85
N TYR A 60 19.11 -0.95 -2.61
CA TYR A 60 19.36 0.48 -2.52
C TYR A 60 20.34 0.78 -1.37
N HIS A 61 20.08 0.22 -0.18
CA HIS A 61 20.96 0.41 0.97
C HIS A 61 22.37 -0.14 0.73
N ASP A 62 22.52 -1.30 0.10
CA ASP A 62 23.84 -1.88 -0.21
C ASP A 62 24.69 -0.96 -1.10
N SER A 63 24.05 -0.29 -2.06
CA SER A 63 24.73 0.65 -2.97
C SER A 63 24.95 2.06 -2.38
N HIS A 64 24.12 2.50 -1.43
CA HIS A 64 24.13 3.87 -0.89
C HIS A 64 24.56 3.98 0.58
N ASN A 65 24.68 2.88 1.30
CA ASN A 65 24.90 2.77 2.75
C ASN A 65 23.82 3.46 3.62
N LEU A 66 22.65 3.74 3.03
CA LEU A 66 21.49 4.34 3.69
C LEU A 66 20.21 3.99 2.93
N PHE A 67 19.09 3.97 3.63
CA PHE A 67 17.77 3.87 3.02
C PHE A 67 17.38 5.21 2.38
N PRO A 68 16.58 5.19 1.29
CA PRO A 68 16.13 6.42 0.66
C PRO A 68 15.28 7.26 1.61
N TYR A 69 15.29 8.57 1.41
CA TYR A 69 14.46 9.47 2.21
C TYR A 69 12.97 9.17 2.05
N GLY A 70 12.18 9.37 3.10
CA GLY A 70 10.73 9.24 3.04
C GLY A 70 10.13 10.19 2.00
N TYR A 71 10.42 11.48 2.15
CA TYR A 71 10.00 12.53 1.23
C TYR A 71 11.00 13.70 1.21
N ARG A 72 11.26 14.25 0.03
CA ARG A 72 12.07 15.45 -0.18
C ARG A 72 11.18 16.69 -0.24
N GLY A 73 11.41 17.57 0.73
CA GLY A 73 10.79 18.89 0.89
C GLY A 73 10.76 19.80 -0.32
N GLU A 74 10.01 20.91 -0.19
CA GLU A 74 9.89 21.99 -1.16
C GLU A 74 10.83 23.21 -0.89
N PRO A 75 12.17 23.09 -0.72
CA PRO A 75 13.00 24.29 -0.81
C PRO A 75 12.78 24.97 -2.16
N SER A 76 12.72 26.31 -2.16
CA SER A 76 12.34 27.14 -3.30
C SER A 76 13.19 26.98 -4.56
N ASN A 77 14.31 26.24 -4.51
CA ASN A 77 15.27 26.06 -5.60
C ASN A 77 15.58 24.59 -5.91
N VAL A 78 14.67 23.68 -5.56
CA VAL A 78 14.80 22.24 -5.82
C VAL A 78 13.77 21.83 -6.86
N THR A 79 14.22 21.22 -7.95
CA THR A 79 13.36 20.49 -8.91
C THR A 79 12.91 19.16 -8.31
N LEU A 80 11.86 18.53 -8.87
CA LEU A 80 11.28 17.30 -8.34
C LEU A 80 10.77 17.46 -6.89
N ARG A 81 10.06 18.56 -6.63
CA ARG A 81 9.44 18.80 -5.32
C ARG A 81 8.43 17.70 -5.00
N ARG A 82 8.48 17.20 -3.77
CA ARG A 82 7.64 16.08 -3.30
C ARG A 82 7.96 14.72 -3.89
N ASP A 83 9.20 14.57 -4.32
CA ASP A 83 9.84 13.28 -4.50
C ASP A 83 9.86 12.46 -3.19
N THR A 84 9.78 11.14 -3.31
CA THR A 84 9.67 10.16 -2.21
C THR A 84 10.56 8.95 -2.50
N TRP A 85 10.78 8.09 -1.49
CA TRP A 85 11.59 6.87 -1.64
C TRP A 85 11.20 6.00 -2.84
N PHE A 86 9.92 6.01 -3.23
CA PHE A 86 9.39 5.26 -4.36
C PHE A 86 10.13 5.55 -5.67
N HIS A 87 10.40 6.82 -5.99
CA HIS A 87 11.04 7.18 -7.26
C HIS A 87 12.50 6.71 -7.29
N ARG A 88 13.19 6.74 -6.14
CA ARG A 88 14.56 6.22 -5.98
C ARG A 88 14.63 4.70 -6.08
N LEU A 89 13.50 4.02 -5.86
CA LEU A 89 13.41 2.58 -5.91
C LEU A 89 13.15 2.04 -7.33
N LEU A 90 12.69 2.86 -8.27
CA LEU A 90 12.32 2.43 -9.63
C LEU A 90 13.41 1.59 -10.34
N PRO A 91 14.70 1.96 -10.32
CA PRO A 91 15.75 1.15 -10.94
C PRO A 91 15.93 -0.24 -10.30
N TYR A 92 15.54 -0.41 -9.03
CA TYR A 92 15.70 -1.64 -8.26
C TYR A 92 14.49 -2.59 -8.38
N VAL A 93 13.47 -2.18 -9.13
CA VAL A 93 12.26 -2.98 -9.44
C VAL A 93 12.02 -3.09 -10.94
N ASP A 94 13.10 -3.13 -11.72
CA ASP A 94 13.08 -3.25 -13.18
C ASP A 94 12.34 -2.10 -13.90
N GLN A 95 12.32 -0.90 -13.31
CA GLN A 95 11.72 0.32 -13.89
C GLN A 95 12.77 1.39 -14.25
N THR A 96 13.97 0.98 -14.70
CA THR A 96 15.07 1.90 -15.06
C THR A 96 14.67 2.90 -16.17
N ASN A 97 14.00 2.45 -17.23
CA ASN A 97 13.52 3.34 -18.30
C ASN A 97 12.54 4.40 -17.77
N LEU A 98 11.63 4.01 -16.87
CA LEU A 98 10.70 4.95 -16.24
C LEU A 98 11.44 5.98 -15.38
N PHE A 99 12.46 5.54 -14.65
CA PHE A 99 13.32 6.42 -13.85
C PHE A 99 14.11 7.40 -14.71
N GLU A 100 14.70 6.95 -15.82
CA GLU A 100 15.44 7.81 -16.75
C GLU A 100 14.53 8.90 -17.33
N ARG A 101 13.34 8.54 -17.81
CA ARG A 101 12.33 9.51 -18.29
C ARG A 101 11.90 10.48 -17.19
N TYR A 102 11.68 9.98 -15.97
CA TYR A 102 11.35 10.83 -14.83
C TYR A 102 12.43 11.88 -14.53
N VAL A 103 13.70 11.48 -14.58
CA VAL A 103 14.84 12.39 -14.37
C VAL A 103 14.99 13.35 -15.55
N GLU A 104 14.74 12.91 -16.77
CA GLU A 104 14.81 13.74 -17.99
C GLU A 104 13.75 14.84 -18.02
N GLU A 105 12.53 14.55 -17.56
CA GLU A 105 11.45 15.54 -17.52
C GLU A 105 11.74 16.69 -16.55
N ASP A 106 12.47 16.41 -15.46
CA ASP A 106 12.89 17.35 -14.40
C ASP A 106 11.84 18.44 -14.04
N PRO A 107 10.55 18.10 -13.82
CA PRO A 107 9.55 19.11 -13.51
C PRO A 107 9.80 19.74 -12.13
N ASP A 108 9.39 21.00 -11.95
CA ASP A 108 9.41 21.66 -10.64
C ASP A 108 8.69 20.82 -9.57
N TYR A 109 7.55 20.23 -9.94
CA TYR A 109 6.74 19.38 -9.09
C TYR A 109 6.56 18.00 -9.71
N VAL A 110 6.77 16.93 -8.92
CA VAL A 110 6.76 15.55 -9.46
C VAL A 110 5.46 15.15 -10.16
N TRP A 111 4.32 15.76 -9.81
CA TRP A 111 3.02 15.48 -10.44
C TRP A 111 2.74 16.31 -11.70
N GLN A 112 3.66 17.18 -12.12
CA GLN A 112 3.54 17.96 -13.35
C GLN A 112 4.22 17.29 -14.56
N GLY A 113 4.89 16.15 -14.35
CA GLY A 113 5.46 15.35 -15.44
C GLY A 113 4.40 14.81 -16.40
N SER A 114 4.82 14.07 -17.43
CA SER A 114 3.90 13.49 -18.41
C SER A 114 3.07 12.34 -17.82
N ALA A 115 1.88 12.13 -18.39
CA ALA A 115 1.00 11.03 -18.00
C ALA A 115 1.61 9.65 -18.19
N ASP A 116 2.53 9.52 -19.16
CA ASP A 116 3.26 8.28 -19.40
C ASP A 116 4.21 7.92 -18.26
N VAL A 117 4.76 8.92 -17.57
CA VAL A 117 5.69 8.73 -16.46
C VAL A 117 4.91 8.55 -15.16
N HIS A 118 4.12 9.54 -14.76
CA HIS A 118 3.46 9.49 -13.46
C HIS A 118 2.26 8.54 -13.42
N GLY A 119 1.64 8.24 -14.56
CA GLY A 119 0.48 7.36 -14.68
C GLY A 119 0.83 5.88 -14.90
N ALA A 120 2.11 5.57 -15.13
CA ALA A 120 2.60 4.22 -15.33
C ALA A 120 2.27 3.34 -14.11
N SER A 121 1.49 2.28 -14.34
CA SER A 121 1.17 1.32 -13.29
C SER A 121 2.34 0.36 -13.09
N ILE A 122 2.79 0.22 -11.84
CA ILE A 122 3.91 -0.65 -11.49
C ILE A 122 3.40 -1.79 -10.60
N PRO A 123 3.19 -3.00 -11.14
CA PRO A 123 2.53 -4.11 -10.45
C PRO A 123 3.12 -4.49 -9.09
N VAL A 124 4.43 -4.40 -8.92
CA VAL A 124 5.09 -4.75 -7.65
C VAL A 124 4.65 -3.86 -6.49
N PHE A 125 4.12 -2.67 -6.75
CA PHE A 125 3.61 -1.77 -5.71
C PHE A 125 2.11 -1.93 -5.43
N MET A 126 1.44 -2.86 -6.11
CA MET A 126 0.00 -3.07 -5.96
C MET A 126 -0.26 -4.36 -5.17
N CYS A 127 -1.21 -4.32 -4.24
CA CYS A 127 -1.75 -5.52 -3.62
C CYS A 127 -3.04 -5.93 -4.36
N PRO A 128 -3.10 -7.11 -5.01
CA PRO A 128 -4.31 -7.56 -5.71
C PRO A 128 -5.55 -7.74 -4.82
N SER A 129 -5.39 -7.82 -3.49
CA SER A 129 -6.52 -7.84 -2.56
C SER A 129 -7.18 -6.46 -2.41
N ASP A 130 -6.52 -5.35 -2.75
CA ASP A 130 -7.17 -4.04 -2.81
C ASP A 130 -7.95 -3.92 -4.14
N PRO A 131 -9.29 -3.91 -4.11
CA PRO A 131 -10.12 -3.83 -5.33
C PRO A 131 -9.99 -2.48 -6.05
N SER A 132 -9.30 -1.51 -5.46
CA SER A 132 -9.03 -0.20 -6.08
C SER A 132 -7.92 -0.27 -7.14
N MET A 133 -7.14 -1.35 -7.20
CA MET A 133 -5.97 -1.46 -8.07
C MET A 133 -6.33 -1.78 -9.54
N PRO A 134 -5.68 -1.14 -10.54
CA PRO A 134 -4.72 -0.04 -10.40
C PRO A 134 -5.39 1.27 -9.98
N ALA A 135 -4.87 1.88 -8.90
CA ALA A 135 -5.41 3.11 -8.34
C ALA A 135 -4.65 4.33 -8.87
N GLN A 136 -5.36 5.46 -8.96
CA GLN A 136 -4.74 6.76 -9.25
C GLN A 136 -5.11 7.77 -8.17
N GLY A 137 -4.15 8.61 -7.75
CA GLY A 137 -4.39 9.65 -6.74
C GLY A 137 -3.14 10.30 -6.20
N GLY A 138 -3.33 11.24 -5.27
CA GLY A 138 -2.24 11.89 -4.51
C GLY A 138 -1.61 13.13 -5.16
N ALA A 139 -2.27 13.72 -6.16
CA ALA A 139 -1.64 14.68 -7.09
C ALA A 139 -2.57 15.80 -7.61
N SER A 140 -3.63 16.17 -6.86
CA SER A 140 -4.60 17.19 -7.29
C SER A 140 -5.21 16.91 -8.68
N ALA A 141 -5.22 17.87 -9.59
CA ALA A 141 -5.83 17.69 -10.91
C ALA A 141 -5.15 16.58 -11.74
N THR A 142 -3.91 16.18 -11.40
CA THR A 142 -3.18 15.15 -12.11
C THR A 142 -3.52 13.74 -11.61
N ARG A 143 -3.70 12.82 -12.56
CA ARG A 143 -3.89 11.39 -12.28
C ARG A 143 -2.55 10.67 -12.27
N CYS A 144 -1.99 10.48 -11.08
CA CYS A 144 -0.74 9.73 -10.90
C CYS A 144 -1.00 8.35 -10.30
N PHE A 145 -0.11 7.41 -10.56
CA PHE A 145 -0.11 6.07 -10.00
C PHE A 145 -0.12 6.11 -8.46
N GLN A 146 -0.89 5.20 -7.87
CA GLN A 146 -0.99 5.01 -6.43
C GLN A 146 -0.77 3.54 -6.10
N GLY A 147 0.17 3.28 -5.18
CA GLY A 147 0.45 1.93 -4.68
C GLY A 147 -0.33 1.56 -3.42
N SER A 148 -0.08 0.34 -2.95
CA SER A 148 -0.62 -0.23 -1.71
C SER A 148 0.40 -0.31 -0.58
N TYR A 149 1.69 -0.01 -0.80
CA TYR A 149 2.74 -0.20 0.21
C TYR A 149 3.41 1.12 0.56
N VAL A 150 3.54 1.41 1.85
CA VAL A 150 4.16 2.65 2.33
C VAL A 150 5.16 2.36 3.44
N GLY A 151 6.13 3.25 3.60
CA GLY A 151 7.16 3.15 4.63
C GLY A 151 6.66 3.45 6.04
N LEU A 152 7.42 3.04 7.05
CA LEU A 152 7.12 3.40 8.43
C LEU A 152 7.64 4.81 8.78
N TYR A 153 6.74 5.73 9.16
CA TYR A 153 7.12 7.01 9.78
C TYR A 153 7.50 6.85 11.25
N GLY A 154 6.85 5.90 11.93
CA GLY A 154 7.07 5.56 13.33
C GLY A 154 5.81 5.66 14.16
N LYS A 155 5.92 5.73 15.49
CA LYS A 155 4.80 5.79 16.43
C LYS A 155 4.26 7.20 16.72
N ASN A 156 4.58 8.16 15.85
CA ASN A 156 4.17 9.56 15.98
C ASN A 156 3.34 10.00 14.77
N HIS A 157 2.69 11.15 14.88
CA HIS A 157 1.97 11.73 13.75
C HIS A 157 2.95 12.18 12.65
N ILE A 158 2.55 11.99 11.40
CA ILE A 158 3.35 12.32 10.22
C ILE A 158 3.44 13.84 10.08
N THR A 159 4.65 14.38 10.11
CA THR A 159 4.94 15.82 9.93
C THR A 159 5.65 16.09 8.59
N ASN A 160 5.71 17.35 8.17
CA ASN A 160 6.47 17.79 6.98
C ASN A 160 7.86 18.35 7.35
N SER A 161 8.36 18.01 8.53
CA SER A 161 9.65 18.45 9.04
C SER A 161 10.44 17.24 9.53
N ALA A 162 11.75 17.40 9.73
CA ALA A 162 12.61 16.34 10.24
C ALA A 162 12.34 15.96 11.72
N SER A 163 11.15 16.27 12.24
CA SER A 163 10.86 16.18 13.67
C SER A 163 10.31 14.82 14.09
N ASN A 164 10.81 14.35 15.23
CA ASN A 164 10.28 13.27 16.07
C ASN A 164 9.84 11.97 15.34
N SER A 165 10.45 11.61 14.21
CA SER A 165 10.21 10.30 13.58
C SER A 165 11.03 9.22 14.28
N THR A 166 10.36 8.14 14.66
CA THR A 166 10.98 6.94 15.22
C THR A 166 11.13 5.81 14.21
N GLY A 167 10.47 5.90 13.04
CA GLY A 167 10.50 4.88 12.00
C GLY A 167 11.69 5.05 11.04
N MET A 168 11.55 4.48 9.84
CA MET A 168 12.61 4.48 8.82
C MET A 168 12.47 5.62 7.80
N PHE A 169 11.24 6.12 7.59
CA PHE A 169 10.92 7.06 6.52
C PHE A 169 10.28 8.33 7.05
N TRP A 170 11.02 9.44 7.01
CA TRP A 170 10.52 10.78 7.37
C TRP A 170 11.01 11.83 6.38
N TYR A 171 10.70 13.09 6.66
CA TYR A 171 11.18 14.24 5.88
C TYR A 171 12.71 14.27 5.81
N HIS A 172 13.27 14.18 4.59
CA HIS A 172 14.72 14.16 4.37
C HIS A 172 15.43 13.08 5.20
N SER A 173 14.77 11.93 5.41
CA SER A 173 15.35 10.85 6.20
C SER A 173 16.62 10.29 5.58
N ASN A 174 17.52 9.85 6.45
CA ASN A 174 18.83 9.30 6.11
C ASN A 174 19.13 8.07 6.98
N ALA A 175 18.10 7.32 7.35
CA ALA A 175 18.23 6.13 8.18
C ALA A 175 19.10 5.08 7.50
N ALA A 176 19.98 4.45 8.25
CA ALA A 176 20.77 3.30 7.82
C ALA A 176 20.48 2.10 8.72
N MET A 177 20.88 0.89 8.29
CA MET A 177 20.70 -0.33 9.11
C MET A 177 21.30 -0.20 10.52
N ARG A 178 22.42 0.54 10.65
CA ARG A 178 23.09 0.80 11.93
C ARG A 178 22.25 1.59 12.93
N ASP A 179 21.24 2.32 12.45
CA ASP A 179 20.35 3.13 13.30
C ASP A 179 19.19 2.30 13.88
N VAL A 180 19.07 1.02 13.48
CA VAL A 180 18.02 0.09 13.92
C VAL A 180 18.51 -0.75 15.10
N VAL A 181 18.64 -0.10 16.26
CA VAL A 181 19.18 -0.68 17.48
C VAL A 181 18.22 -1.70 18.11
N ASP A 182 16.91 -1.57 17.86
CA ASP A 182 15.89 -2.50 18.35
C ASP A 182 15.89 -3.85 17.61
N GLY A 183 16.64 -3.92 16.50
CA GLY A 183 16.85 -5.11 15.70
C GLY A 183 16.15 -5.05 14.34
N ILE A 184 16.91 -5.32 13.27
CA ILE A 184 16.42 -5.28 11.89
C ILE A 184 15.29 -6.28 11.61
N SER A 185 15.20 -7.37 12.38
CA SER A 185 14.15 -8.39 12.28
C SER A 185 12.96 -8.11 13.22
N LYS A 186 12.88 -6.92 13.82
CA LYS A 186 11.80 -6.51 14.74
C LYS A 186 11.16 -5.17 14.33
N THR A 187 11.92 -4.29 13.69
CA THR A 187 11.42 -3.00 13.20
C THR A 187 10.72 -3.15 11.84
N ILE A 188 9.53 -2.58 11.73
CA ILE A 188 8.78 -2.52 10.46
C ILE A 188 9.46 -1.53 9.50
N LEU A 189 9.65 -1.94 8.27
CA LEU A 189 10.12 -1.12 7.15
C LEU A 189 8.96 -0.61 6.31
N LEU A 190 8.05 -1.51 5.91
CA LEU A 190 6.91 -1.21 5.03
C LEU A 190 5.62 -1.85 5.54
N SER A 191 4.47 -1.27 5.23
CA SER A 191 3.16 -1.87 5.47
C SER A 191 2.19 -1.57 4.32
N GLU A 192 1.14 -2.38 4.24
CA GLU A 192 -0.02 -2.13 3.40
C GLU A 192 -0.85 -0.92 3.86
N VAL A 193 -1.43 -0.22 2.88
CA VAL A 193 -2.47 0.80 2.99
C VAL A 193 -3.53 0.59 1.90
N ILE A 194 -4.73 1.12 2.13
CA ILE A 194 -5.84 1.06 1.16
C ILE A 194 -5.88 2.32 0.31
N ALA A 195 -5.99 2.16 -1.01
CA ALA A 195 -5.89 3.26 -1.96
C ALA A 195 -7.15 4.14 -2.10
N ARG A 196 -8.30 3.66 -1.62
CA ARG A 196 -9.61 4.36 -1.63
C ARG A 196 -10.14 4.68 -3.04
N GLY A 197 -10.24 3.67 -3.90
CA GLY A 197 -10.87 3.76 -5.23
C GLY A 197 -10.07 4.54 -6.27
N THR A 198 -10.73 5.05 -7.32
CA THR A 198 -10.12 5.88 -8.39
C THR A 198 -11.14 6.96 -8.84
N PRO A 199 -11.08 8.20 -8.34
CA PRO A 199 -12.02 9.25 -8.74
C PRO A 199 -11.70 9.76 -10.15
N ALA A 200 -12.72 10.34 -10.80
CA ALA A 200 -12.60 10.88 -12.15
C ALA A 200 -11.61 12.07 -12.26
N VAL A 201 -11.41 12.84 -11.19
CA VAL A 201 -10.34 13.85 -11.08
C VAL A 201 -9.98 13.96 -9.60
N SER A 202 -8.73 13.67 -9.22
CA SER A 202 -8.35 13.54 -7.80
C SER A 202 -7.90 14.87 -7.21
N GLY A 203 -8.77 15.87 -7.05
CA GLY A 203 -8.46 17.12 -6.30
C GLY A 203 -7.89 16.93 -4.88
N ALA A 204 -7.90 15.69 -4.37
CA ALA A 204 -7.25 15.25 -3.15
C ALA A 204 -5.72 15.25 -3.23
N TRP A 205 -5.11 15.90 -2.23
CA TRP A 205 -3.66 15.90 -2.01
C TRP A 205 -3.19 14.85 -1.01
N GLY A 206 -4.09 14.10 -0.36
CA GLY A 206 -3.73 13.01 0.55
C GLY A 206 -4.29 11.67 0.08
N ALA A 207 -3.43 10.66 -0.01
CA ALA A 207 -3.81 9.27 -0.18
C ALA A 207 -2.61 8.38 0.18
N GLY A 208 -2.82 7.34 1.01
CA GLY A 208 -1.80 6.33 1.26
C GLY A 208 -1.34 5.69 -0.06
N GLY A 209 -0.03 5.59 -0.27
CA GLY A 209 0.57 5.10 -1.51
C GLY A 209 0.54 6.07 -2.70
N GLY A 210 0.09 7.32 -2.54
CA GLY A 210 0.09 8.33 -3.60
C GLY A 210 1.47 8.96 -3.80
N TYR A 211 2.43 8.23 -4.38
CA TYR A 211 3.85 8.61 -4.37
C TYR A 211 4.16 9.94 -5.07
N TRP A 212 3.38 10.29 -6.10
CA TRP A 212 3.58 11.44 -6.98
C TRP A 212 2.91 12.71 -6.43
N GLY A 213 3.41 13.26 -5.33
CA GLY A 213 3.01 14.60 -4.87
C GLY A 213 2.25 14.67 -3.55
N SER A 214 1.83 13.53 -2.99
CA SER A 214 1.12 13.51 -1.69
C SER A 214 2.05 13.59 -0.48
N GLY A 215 3.38 13.63 -0.70
CA GLY A 215 4.44 13.61 0.32
C GLY A 215 4.04 14.25 1.65
N PRO A 216 4.00 15.59 1.76
CA PRO A 216 3.59 16.25 2.98
C PRO A 216 2.06 16.31 3.15
N HIS A 217 1.24 16.11 2.11
CA HIS A 217 -0.21 16.35 2.18
C HIS A 217 -1.02 15.15 2.67
N GLY A 218 -0.36 14.03 2.97
CA GLY A 218 -1.04 12.89 3.55
C GLY A 218 -0.29 11.63 3.24
N GLY A 219 0.99 11.59 3.58
CA GLY A 219 1.76 10.36 3.79
C GLY A 219 1.67 9.30 2.69
N GLY A 220 1.57 9.66 1.40
CA GLY A 220 1.64 8.64 0.35
C GLY A 220 2.95 7.87 0.33
N TYR A 221 3.96 8.32 1.09
CA TYR A 221 5.20 7.64 1.32
C TYR A 221 5.24 6.85 2.63
N ALA A 222 4.40 7.15 3.63
CA ALA A 222 4.50 6.51 4.95
C ALA A 222 3.19 6.40 5.75
N PHE A 223 3.16 5.41 6.64
CA PHE A 223 2.13 5.20 7.65
C PHE A 223 2.69 5.42 9.06
N THR A 224 1.80 5.61 10.04
CA THR A 224 2.11 5.69 11.47
C THR A 224 1.70 4.40 12.19
N ALA A 225 2.54 3.96 13.12
CA ALA A 225 2.29 2.82 13.99
C ALA A 225 1.53 3.23 15.28
N LEU A 226 0.89 4.40 15.31
CA LEU A 226 0.11 4.89 16.45
C LEU A 226 -1.00 3.93 16.89
N GLU A 227 -1.54 3.13 15.97
CA GLU A 227 -2.59 2.17 16.26
C GLU A 227 -2.33 0.86 15.53
N PRO A 228 -2.79 -0.29 16.08
CA PRO A 228 -2.69 -1.59 15.43
C PRO A 228 -3.33 -1.62 14.03
N PRO A 229 -3.06 -2.66 13.23
CA PRO A 229 -3.60 -2.77 11.88
C PRO A 229 -5.13 -2.66 11.78
N ASN A 230 -5.60 -2.04 10.70
CA ASN A 230 -7.01 -1.83 10.39
C ASN A 230 -7.82 -1.18 11.53
N PRO A 231 -7.37 -0.05 12.12
CA PRO A 231 -8.11 0.56 13.21
C PRO A 231 -9.44 1.14 12.70
N LEU A 232 -10.46 1.21 13.56
CA LEU A 232 -11.74 1.86 13.22
C LEU A 232 -11.62 3.38 13.10
N LEU A 233 -10.51 3.95 13.57
CA LEU A 233 -10.18 5.37 13.46
C LEU A 233 -10.02 5.77 11.99
N GLU A 234 -10.29 7.02 11.71
CA GLU A 234 -10.10 7.61 10.38
C GLU A 234 -8.63 7.95 10.13
N ASP A 235 -8.16 7.80 8.89
CA ASP A 235 -6.92 8.45 8.50
C ASP A 235 -7.15 9.96 8.48
N VAL A 236 -6.17 10.72 8.98
CA VAL A 236 -6.21 12.17 9.07
C VAL A 236 -5.21 12.72 8.05
N ILE A 237 -5.68 13.29 6.95
CA ILE A 237 -4.83 13.78 5.85
C ILE A 237 -5.30 15.13 5.32
N TYR A 238 -4.50 15.84 4.50
CA TYR A 238 -4.82 17.20 4.07
C TYR A 238 -6.13 17.29 3.27
N THR A 239 -6.32 16.37 2.32
CA THR A 239 -7.57 16.26 1.59
C THR A 239 -7.81 14.82 1.22
N CYS A 240 -8.88 14.26 1.78
CA CYS A 240 -9.30 12.90 1.50
C CYS A 240 -9.77 12.72 0.06
N LYS A 241 -9.34 11.61 -0.53
CA LYS A 241 -9.84 11.11 -1.80
C LYS A 241 -11.31 10.65 -1.72
N SER A 242 -11.68 10.03 -0.60
CA SER A 242 -13.04 9.63 -0.27
C SER A 242 -13.19 9.61 1.24
N THR A 243 -14.33 10.09 1.75
CA THR A 243 -14.68 10.08 3.18
C THR A 243 -15.66 8.95 3.53
N ILE A 244 -16.20 8.24 2.52
CA ILE A 244 -17.25 7.22 2.68
C ILE A 244 -16.72 5.79 2.49
N TRP A 245 -15.41 5.58 2.55
CA TRP A 245 -14.79 4.28 2.31
C TRP A 245 -14.73 3.46 3.61
N PRO A 246 -15.55 2.41 3.81
CA PRO A 246 -15.77 1.84 5.15
C PRO A 246 -14.52 1.19 5.77
N GLN A 247 -13.65 0.59 4.95
CA GLN A 247 -12.43 -0.08 5.44
C GLN A 247 -11.24 0.88 5.60
N ALA A 248 -11.38 2.12 5.11
CA ALA A 248 -10.35 3.13 5.19
C ALA A 248 -10.99 4.51 5.36
N PRO A 249 -11.71 4.75 6.48
CA PRO A 249 -12.32 6.04 6.74
C PRO A 249 -11.26 7.14 6.72
N CYS A 250 -11.69 8.36 6.42
CA CYS A 250 -10.76 9.46 6.18
C CYS A 250 -11.41 10.80 6.52
N ARG A 251 -10.65 11.65 7.21
CA ARG A 251 -10.98 13.05 7.47
C ARG A 251 -9.94 14.01 6.92
N SER A 252 -10.42 15.02 6.21
CA SER A 252 -9.60 16.12 5.71
C SER A 252 -9.29 17.11 6.83
N VAL A 253 -8.04 17.52 6.96
CA VAL A 253 -7.59 18.56 7.90
C VAL A 253 -6.88 19.69 7.18
N VAL A 254 -7.01 20.91 7.72
CA VAL A 254 -6.24 22.05 7.23
C VAL A 254 -4.86 22.02 7.85
N GLY A 255 -3.84 22.16 7.01
CA GLY A 255 -2.47 22.30 7.44
C GLY A 255 -1.65 21.03 7.30
N LEU A 256 -0.37 21.19 7.64
CA LEU A 256 0.68 20.26 7.32
C LEU A 256 1.35 19.69 8.59
N SER A 257 0.55 19.44 9.61
CA SER A 257 0.98 18.80 10.86
C SER A 257 -0.03 17.74 11.26
N ASN A 258 0.41 16.74 12.03
CA ASN A 258 -0.45 15.75 12.67
C ASN A 258 -1.27 14.87 11.72
N ARG A 259 -0.67 14.35 10.64
CA ARG A 259 -1.37 13.40 9.76
C ARG A 259 -1.20 11.99 10.26
N GLU A 260 -2.21 11.19 10.00
CA GLU A 260 -2.29 9.81 10.41
C GLU A 260 -2.73 9.00 9.21
N ILE A 261 -1.85 8.12 8.75
CA ILE A 261 -2.23 7.03 7.86
C ILE A 261 -1.91 5.76 8.60
N TYR A 262 -2.90 4.90 8.75
CA TYR A 262 -2.73 3.67 9.48
C TYR A 262 -2.44 2.52 8.52
N ALA A 263 -1.77 1.49 9.03
CA ALA A 263 -1.60 0.23 8.32
C ALA A 263 -2.97 -0.41 8.06
N ARG A 264 -3.31 -0.65 6.79
CA ARG A 264 -4.63 -1.17 6.39
C ARG A 264 -4.53 -2.10 5.20
N SER A 265 -5.36 -3.14 5.19
CA SER A 265 -5.47 -4.05 4.05
C SER A 265 -6.86 -4.66 3.93
N TYR A 266 -7.10 -5.33 2.80
CA TYR A 266 -8.29 -6.15 2.58
C TYR A 266 -8.13 -7.60 3.07
N HIS A 267 -6.97 -7.96 3.61
CA HIS A 267 -6.74 -9.30 4.11
C HIS A 267 -7.58 -9.55 5.36
N PRO A 268 -8.21 -10.73 5.49
CA PRO A 268 -8.94 -11.08 6.70
C PRO A 268 -8.04 -11.02 7.95
N GLY A 269 -8.38 -10.13 8.88
CA GLY A 269 -7.84 -10.10 10.23
C GLY A 269 -6.48 -9.43 10.42
N GLY A 270 -5.93 -8.71 9.43
CA GLY A 270 -4.61 -8.11 9.58
C GLY A 270 -4.06 -7.40 8.36
N VAL A 271 -2.75 -7.18 8.36
CA VAL A 271 -1.96 -6.59 7.26
C VAL A 271 -0.64 -7.33 7.12
N ASN A 272 -0.06 -7.30 5.93
CA ASN A 272 1.33 -7.70 5.74
C ASN A 272 2.25 -6.51 6.02
N VAL A 273 3.33 -6.76 6.75
CA VAL A 273 4.41 -5.81 6.99
C VAL A 273 5.73 -6.43 6.52
N ALA A 274 6.62 -5.62 5.95
CA ALA A 274 8.00 -6.01 5.76
C ALA A 274 8.84 -5.45 6.90
N LEU A 275 9.78 -6.22 7.43
CA LEU A 275 10.75 -5.77 8.42
C LEU A 275 12.03 -5.26 7.75
N VAL A 276 12.91 -4.61 8.53
CA VAL A 276 14.16 -4.02 8.00
C VAL A 276 15.13 -5.08 7.47
N ASP A 277 15.06 -6.33 7.90
CA ASP A 277 15.82 -7.46 7.31
C ASP A 277 15.22 -7.98 5.98
N GLY A 278 14.12 -7.36 5.53
CA GLY A 278 13.37 -7.71 4.34
C GLY A 278 12.44 -8.90 4.50
N SER A 279 12.32 -9.54 5.66
CA SER A 279 11.29 -10.56 5.93
C SER A 279 9.89 -9.95 5.86
N VAL A 280 8.88 -10.77 5.55
CA VAL A 280 7.48 -10.32 5.49
C VAL A 280 6.65 -11.14 6.46
N HIS A 281 5.89 -10.46 7.30
CA HIS A 281 5.08 -11.04 8.36
C HIS A 281 3.65 -10.52 8.28
N PHE A 282 2.70 -11.37 8.68
CA PHE A 282 1.31 -10.97 8.83
C PHE A 282 1.08 -10.51 10.28
N VAL A 283 0.63 -9.27 10.46
CA VAL A 283 0.30 -8.69 11.77
C VAL A 283 -1.21 -8.61 11.90
N GLY A 284 -1.74 -9.15 13.01
CA GLY A 284 -3.17 -9.23 13.26
C GLY A 284 -3.77 -7.92 13.76
N ASN A 285 -5.07 -7.71 13.51
CA ASN A 285 -5.80 -6.56 14.05
C ASN A 285 -5.86 -6.54 15.59
N SER A 286 -5.73 -7.72 16.21
CA SER A 286 -5.74 -7.90 17.66
C SER A 286 -4.34 -7.86 18.30
N THR A 287 -3.31 -7.51 17.54
CA THR A 287 -1.97 -7.31 18.09
C THR A 287 -2.02 -6.19 19.14
N ASP A 288 -1.39 -6.43 20.28
CA ASP A 288 -1.31 -5.44 21.35
C ASP A 288 -0.66 -4.15 20.83
N ARG A 289 -1.21 -3.00 21.23
CA ARG A 289 -0.76 -1.71 20.72
C ARG A 289 0.67 -1.41 21.12
N ASP A 290 1.11 -1.80 22.31
CA ASP A 290 2.47 -1.55 22.78
C ASP A 290 3.48 -2.39 21.98
N ILE A 291 3.11 -3.62 21.62
CA ILE A 291 3.90 -4.47 20.71
C ILE A 291 4.00 -3.80 19.33
N PHE A 292 2.88 -3.35 18.76
CA PHE A 292 2.90 -2.70 17.45
C PHE A 292 3.68 -1.37 17.46
N HIS A 293 3.62 -0.62 18.57
CA HIS A 293 4.41 0.59 18.79
C HIS A 293 5.90 0.29 18.82
N ALA A 294 6.32 -0.76 19.52
CA ALA A 294 7.71 -1.19 19.60
C ALA A 294 8.23 -1.69 18.24
N MET A 295 7.40 -2.34 17.43
CA MET A 295 7.75 -2.65 16.02
C MET A 295 7.84 -1.37 15.15
N GLY A 296 7.20 -0.29 15.59
CA GLY A 296 7.15 1.03 14.96
C GLY A 296 8.32 1.95 15.31
N THR A 297 9.36 1.46 15.98
CA THR A 297 10.55 2.23 16.39
C THR A 297 11.82 1.58 15.85
N ARG A 298 12.79 2.41 15.45
CA ARG A 298 14.15 1.96 15.08
C ARG A 298 15.10 1.89 16.27
N ALA A 299 14.87 2.73 17.28
CA ALA A 299 15.76 2.88 18.44
C ALA A 299 14.99 3.31 19.70
N GLY A 300 13.79 2.75 19.93
CA GLY A 300 12.98 3.01 21.11
C GLY A 300 13.40 2.22 22.36
N GLY A 301 14.21 1.16 22.20
CA GLY A 301 14.71 0.34 23.30
C GLY A 301 13.66 -0.51 23.99
N GLU A 302 12.48 -0.67 23.36
CA GLU A 302 11.38 -1.44 23.91
C GLU A 302 11.67 -2.95 23.85
N ILE A 303 11.59 -3.65 24.98
CA ILE A 303 11.75 -5.11 25.02
C ILE A 303 10.44 -5.74 24.52
N ILE A 304 10.45 -6.20 23.27
CA ILE A 304 9.39 -7.03 22.71
C ILE A 304 9.67 -8.48 23.15
N ASP A 305 9.03 -8.92 24.23
CA ASP A 305 8.92 -10.34 24.55
C ASP A 305 7.70 -10.92 23.81
N PRO A 306 7.87 -12.00 23.02
CA PRO A 306 6.83 -12.58 22.16
C PRO A 306 5.72 -13.32 22.93
#